data_AF-A0A1G0FWV7-F1
#
_entry.id   AF-A0A1G0FWV7-F1
#
_cell.length_a   1.000
_cell.length_b   1.000
_cell.length_c   1.000
_cell.angle_alpha   90.00
_cell.angle_beta   90.00
_cell.angle_gamma   90.00
#
_symmetry.space_group_name_H-M   'P 1'
#
loop_
_entity.id
_entity.type
_entity.pdbx_description
1 polymer ?
#
loop_
_entity_poly.entity_id
_entity_poly.type
_entity_poly.pdbx_seq_one_letter_code
_entity_poly.pdbx_strand_id
1 'polypeptide(L)'
;MSNTITLPQTIFKRLEKISAGTRRTPQAIIKQAITDRLEYEEWKLEQIDAGLADIKAGRVYSTDEVYKKLGLLKHGSKKTA
;
A
#
# COMPACT_ATOMS: atom_id res chain seq x y z
N MET A 1 10.81 -24.74 -9.78
CA MET A 1 9.40 -25.17 -9.90
C MET A 1 8.65 -24.16 -10.75
N SER A 2 7.76 -24.60 -11.64
CA SER A 2 6.88 -23.73 -12.43
C SER A 2 5.49 -23.69 -11.80
N ASN A 3 5.00 -22.49 -11.50
CA ASN A 3 3.64 -22.28 -11.00
C ASN A 3 2.77 -21.71 -12.13
N THR A 4 1.55 -22.23 -12.28
CA THR A 4 0.59 -21.78 -13.29
C THR A 4 -0.57 -21.06 -12.62
N ILE A 5 -0.98 -19.92 -13.18
CA ILE A 5 -2.15 -19.17 -12.76
C ILE A 5 -3.07 -18.95 -13.95
N THR A 6 -4.37 -19.05 -13.74
CA THR A 6 -5.37 -18.75 -14.78
C THR A 6 -5.69 -17.26 -14.75
N LEU A 7 -5.57 -16.60 -15.90
CA LEU A 7 -5.90 -15.19 -16.06
C LEU A 7 -7.10 -15.02 -17.00
N PRO A 8 -8.03 -14.08 -16.72
CA PRO A 8 -9.04 -13.69 -17.69
C PRO A 8 -8.39 -13.22 -19.00
N GLN A 9 -8.94 -13.64 -20.14
CA GLN A 9 -8.41 -13.28 -21.46
C GLN A 9 -8.29 -11.77 -21.66
N THR A 10 -9.21 -11.01 -21.09
CA THR A 10 -9.21 -9.54 -21.14
C THR A 10 -7.98 -8.94 -20.46
N ILE A 11 -7.53 -9.50 -19.35
CA ILE A 11 -6.33 -9.07 -18.63
C ILE A 11 -5.08 -9.44 -19.44
N PHE A 12 -5.03 -10.67 -19.97
CA PHE A 12 -3.88 -11.12 -20.76
C PHE A 12 -3.66 -10.25 -22.00
N LYS A 13 -4.73 -9.90 -22.74
CA LYS A 13 -4.65 -8.97 -23.89
C LYS A 13 -4.09 -7.59 -23.51
N ARG A 14 -4.43 -7.09 -22.31
CA ARG A 14 -3.87 -5.81 -21.81
C ARG A 14 -2.37 -5.93 -21.53
N LEU A 15 -1.94 -7.06 -20.96
CA LEU A 15 -0.51 -7.33 -20.74
C LEU A 15 0.26 -7.43 -22.06
N GLU A 16 -0.29 -8.10 -23.08
CA GLU A 16 0.31 -8.15 -24.42
C GLU A 16 0.45 -6.76 -25.04
N LYS A 17 -0.58 -5.90 -24.92
CA LYS A 17 -0.52 -4.53 -25.42
C LYS A 17 0.59 -3.71 -24.74
N ILE A 18 0.72 -3.82 -23.41
CA ILE A 18 1.79 -3.15 -22.67
C ILE A 18 3.16 -3.73 -23.06
N SER A 19 3.24 -5.05 -23.20
CA SER A 19 4.45 -5.74 -23.63
C SER A 19 4.89 -5.30 -25.03
N ALA A 20 3.98 -5.13 -25.98
CA ALA A 20 4.29 -4.65 -27.33
C ALA A 20 4.89 -3.23 -27.35
N GLY A 21 4.50 -2.37 -26.39
CA GLY A 21 5.02 -1.02 -26.25
C GLY A 21 6.25 -0.90 -25.35
N THR A 22 6.73 -2.00 -24.75
CA THR A 22 7.83 -2.00 -23.79
C THR A 22 8.85 -3.09 -24.10
N ARG A 23 10.03 -3.05 -23.49
CA ARG A 23 11.00 -4.16 -23.61
C ARG A 23 10.78 -5.26 -22.57
N ARG A 24 9.53 -5.46 -22.12
CA ARG A 24 9.17 -6.40 -21.05
C ARG A 24 8.17 -7.43 -21.56
N THR A 25 8.36 -8.69 -21.18
CA THR A 25 7.40 -9.77 -21.49
C THR A 25 6.20 -9.70 -20.54
N PRO A 26 5.03 -10.25 -20.91
CA PRO A 26 3.87 -10.34 -20.01
C PRO A 26 4.21 -11.04 -18.69
N GLN A 27 5.03 -12.09 -18.75
CA GLN A 27 5.51 -12.80 -17.57
C GLN A 27 6.37 -11.92 -16.65
N ALA A 28 7.28 -11.11 -17.20
CA ALA A 28 8.09 -10.20 -16.41
C ALA A 28 7.23 -9.14 -15.71
N ILE A 29 6.20 -8.63 -16.40
CA ILE A 29 5.24 -7.68 -15.84
C ILE A 29 4.44 -8.32 -14.70
N ILE A 30 3.91 -9.53 -14.90
CA ILE A 30 3.17 -10.28 -13.87
C ILE A 30 4.07 -10.54 -12.66
N LYS A 31 5.32 -10.98 -12.88
CA LYS A 31 6.26 -11.25 -11.80
C LYS A 31 6.49 -10.01 -10.95
N GLN A 32 6.76 -8.87 -11.58
CA GLN A 32 6.95 -7.62 -10.86
C GLN A 32 5.69 -7.24 -10.07
N ALA A 33 4.52 -7.28 -10.71
CA ALA A 33 3.27 -6.90 -10.05
C ALA A 33 2.93 -7.78 -8.84
N ILE A 34 3.24 -9.08 -8.91
CA ILE A 34 3.08 -9.99 -7.77
C ILE A 34 4.09 -9.65 -6.68
N THR A 35 5.36 -9.44 -7.02
CA THR A 35 6.40 -9.04 -6.04
C THR A 35 6.01 -7.75 -5.33
N ASP A 36 5.67 -6.69 -6.07
CA ASP A 36 5.29 -5.40 -5.50
C ASP A 36 4.08 -5.53 -4.56
N ARG A 37 3.12 -6.39 -4.93
CA ARG A 37 1.94 -6.62 -4.11
C ARG A 37 2.27 -7.37 -2.82
N LEU A 38 3.13 -8.39 -2.89
CA LEU A 38 3.53 -9.16 -1.72
C LEU A 38 4.34 -8.30 -0.75
N GLU A 39 5.34 -7.56 -1.25
CA GLU A 39 6.15 -6.65 -0.45
C GLU A 39 5.29 -5.61 0.30
N TYR A 40 4.29 -5.04 -0.37
CA TYR A 40 3.37 -4.11 0.25
C TYR A 40 2.50 -4.77 1.34
N GLU A 41 1.98 -5.96 1.09
CA GLU A 41 1.15 -6.67 2.07
C GLU A 41 1.95 -7.09 3.30
N GLU A 42 3.19 -7.58 3.10
CA GLU A 42 4.11 -7.92 4.19
C GLU A 42 4.44 -6.69 5.04
N TRP A 43 4.89 -5.60 4.41
CA TRP A 43 5.13 -4.34 5.12
C TRP A 43 3.88 -3.85 5.88
N LYS A 44 2.70 -3.90 5.24
CA LYS A 44 1.46 -3.43 5.86
C LYS A 44 1.12 -4.23 7.11
N LEU A 45 1.26 -5.56 7.06
CA LEU A 45 1.04 -6.41 8.23
C LEU A 45 2.03 -6.08 9.35
N GLU A 46 3.31 -5.89 9.03
CA GLU A 46 4.32 -5.48 10.01
C GLU A 46 3.99 -4.12 10.65
N GLN A 47 3.53 -3.13 9.88
CA GLN A 47 3.14 -1.83 10.42
C GLN A 47 1.90 -1.92 11.31
N ILE A 48 0.93 -2.76 10.95
CA ILE A 48 -0.26 -2.99 11.76
C ILE A 48 0.15 -3.62 13.10
N ASP A 49 0.97 -4.66 13.09
CA ASP A 49 1.41 -5.35 14.31
C ASP A 49 2.25 -4.42 15.19
N ALA A 50 3.13 -3.61 14.60
CA ALA A 50 3.88 -2.58 15.32
C ALA A 50 2.95 -1.55 15.97
N GLY A 51 1.94 -1.06 15.24
CA GLY A 51 0.95 -0.12 15.77
C GLY A 51 0.13 -0.71 16.92
N LEU A 52 -0.30 -1.97 16.81
CA LEU A 52 -1.00 -2.68 17.89
C LEU A 52 -0.10 -2.84 19.13
N ALA A 53 1.18 -3.13 18.94
CA ALA A 53 2.15 -3.21 20.04
C ALA A 53 2.38 -1.84 20.71
N ASP A 54 2.43 -0.76 19.93
CA ASP A 54 2.52 0.62 20.45
C ASP A 54 1.30 1.00 21.28
N ILE A 55 0.10 0.67 20.81
CA ILE A 55 -1.15 0.87 21.57
C ILE A 55 -1.08 0.11 22.89
N LYS A 56 -0.71 -1.18 22.86
CA LYS A 56 -0.61 -2.01 24.07
C LYS A 56 0.43 -1.48 25.06
N ALA A 57 1.52 -0.90 24.58
CA ALA A 57 2.56 -0.32 25.39
C ALA A 57 2.29 1.14 25.81
N GLY A 58 1.17 1.73 25.41
CA GLY A 58 0.82 3.12 25.69
C GLY A 58 1.65 4.16 24.92
N ARG A 59 2.38 3.75 23.87
CA ARG A 59 3.14 4.65 22.99
C ARG A 59 2.21 5.28 21.94
N VAL A 60 1.23 6.02 22.41
CA VAL A 60 0.22 6.69 21.57
C VAL A 60 0.36 8.20 21.67
N TYR A 61 -0.07 8.89 20.62
CA TYR A 61 -0.19 10.34 20.61
C TYR A 61 -1.66 10.73 20.73
N SER A 62 -1.94 11.72 21.55
CA SER A 62 -3.22 12.43 21.53
C SER A 62 -3.38 13.22 20.24
N THR A 63 -4.62 13.60 19.92
CA THR A 63 -4.94 14.42 18.75
C THR A 63 -4.06 15.67 18.66
N ASP A 64 -3.92 16.42 19.75
CA ASP A 64 -3.15 17.67 19.77
C ASP A 64 -1.64 17.43 19.52
N GLU A 65 -1.09 16.32 20.03
CA GLU A 65 0.30 15.91 19.77
C GLU A 65 0.52 15.54 18.31
N VAL A 66 -0.44 14.88 17.67
CA VAL A 66 -0.38 14.55 16.24
C VAL A 66 -0.37 15.82 15.39
N TYR A 67 -1.26 16.78 15.64
CA TYR A 67 -1.29 18.06 14.91
C TYR A 67 0.04 18.81 15.05
N LYS A 68 0.59 18.86 16.27
CA LYS A 68 1.89 19.49 16.54
C LYS A 68 3.03 18.81 15.77
N LYS A 69 3.04 17.48 15.70
CA LYS A 69 4.08 16.72 14.97
C LYS A 69 3.98 16.86 13.45
N LEU A 70 2.77 16.92 12.91
CA LEU A 70 2.55 17.04 11.47
C LEU A 70 2.67 18.50 10.97
N GLY A 71 2.91 19.47 11.86
CA GLY A 71 2.96 20.89 11.51
C GLY A 71 1.62 21.43 11.00
N LEU A 72 0.52 20.74 11.33
CA LEU A 72 -0.82 21.12 10.90
C LEU A 72 -1.46 22.02 11.96
N LEU A 73 -2.01 23.14 11.52
CA LEU A 73 -2.86 23.97 12.37
C LEU A 73 -4.19 23.25 12.59
N LYS A 74 -4.58 23.06 13.85
CA LYS A 74 -5.93 22.61 14.19
C LYS A 74 -6.90 23.67 13.66
N HIS A 75 -7.65 23.38 12.60
CA HIS A 75 -8.73 24.25 12.16
C HIS A 75 -9.75 24.32 13.29
N GLY A 76 -9.65 25.37 14.10
CA GLY A 76 -10.52 25.61 15.23
C GLY A 76 -11.96 25.64 14.73
N SER A 77 -12.76 24.73 15.28
CA SER A 77 -14.20 24.85 15.47
C SER A 77 -14.63 26.32 15.49
N LYS A 78 -15.41 26.74 14.49
CA LYS A 78 -16.19 27.98 14.53
C LYS A 78 -17.03 27.94 15.81
N LYS A 79 -16.56 28.57 16.89
CA LYS A 79 -17.44 29.04 17.95
C LYS A 79 -18.17 30.25 17.39
N THR A 80 -19.39 30.03 16.94
CA THR A 80 -20.39 31.09 16.80
C THR A 80 -20.60 31.70 18.19
N ALA A 81 -20.16 32.95 18.34
CA ALA A 81 -20.61 33.84 19.40
C ALA A 81 -22.02 34.34 19.09
#